data_AF-A0A6V7K0X8-F1
#
_entry.id   AF-A0A6V7K0X8-F1
#
_cell.length_a   1.000
_cell.length_b   1.000
_cell.length_c   1.000
_cell.angle_alpha   90.00
_cell.angle_beta   90.00
_cell.angle_gamma   90.00
#
_symmetry.space_group_name_H-M   'P 1'
#
loop_
_entity.id
_entity.type
_entity.pdbx_description
1 polymer ?
#
loop_
_entity_poly.entity_id
_entity_poly.type
_entity_poly.pdbx_seq_one_letter_code
_entity_poly.pdbx_strand_id
1 'polypeptide(L)'
;IASEGLKGRVFEVSLADLQNDHDAERSFRKFRLIAEDVQNRSVLTNFHGMDLTTDKLRSMVKKWQTLIEANVDVKTTDGYLLRIFCIGFTHKDQMSTRKTCYAQHSQ
;
A
#
# COMPACT_ATOMS: atom_id res chain seq x y z
N ILE A 1 30.87 -13.21 -4.04
CA ILE A 1 30.16 -14.42 -4.56
C ILE A 1 28.88 -13.97 -5.28
N ALA A 2 28.38 -14.66 -6.32
CA ALA A 2 27.19 -14.20 -7.06
C ALA A 2 25.95 -14.00 -6.17
N SER A 3 25.84 -14.78 -5.07
CA SER A 3 24.78 -14.66 -4.07
C SER A 3 24.76 -13.30 -3.36
N GLU A 4 25.90 -12.68 -3.10
CA GLU A 4 25.98 -11.38 -2.43
C GLU A 4 25.46 -10.25 -3.31
N GLY A 5 25.58 -10.38 -4.64
CA GLY A 5 25.02 -9.42 -5.59
C GLY A 5 23.48 -9.48 -5.70
N LEU A 6 22.86 -10.56 -5.20
CA LEU A 6 21.40 -10.74 -5.17
C LEU A 6 20.79 -10.30 -3.84
N LYS A 7 21.51 -10.48 -2.73
CA LYS A 7 21.05 -10.03 -1.40
C LYS A 7 20.87 -8.51 -1.38
N GLY A 8 19.83 -8.06 -0.70
CA GLY A 8 19.49 -6.63 -0.60
C GLY A 8 18.77 -6.05 -1.82
N ARG A 9 18.57 -6.82 -2.91
CA ARG A 9 17.71 -6.38 -4.01
C ARG A 9 16.24 -6.35 -3.57
N VAL A 10 15.54 -5.31 -4.01
CA VAL A 10 14.11 -5.14 -3.75
C VAL A 10 13.33 -5.44 -5.03
N PHE A 11 12.40 -6.37 -4.94
CA PHE A 11 11.47 -6.73 -6.00
C PHE A 11 10.12 -6.10 -5.73
N GLU A 12 9.51 -5.52 -6.76
CA GLU A 12 8.13 -5.00 -6.70
C GLU A 12 7.23 -5.95 -7.50
N VAL A 13 6.11 -6.35 -6.88
CA VAL A 13 5.14 -7.27 -7.47
C VAL A 13 3.73 -6.90 -7.02
N SER A 14 2.72 -7.16 -7.86
CA SER A 14 1.32 -6.97 -7.46
C SER A 14 0.89 -8.05 -6.47
N LEU A 15 0.07 -7.70 -5.48
CA LEU A 15 -0.52 -8.68 -4.56
C LEU A 15 -1.41 -9.68 -5.29
N ALA A 16 -2.12 -9.24 -6.34
CA ALA A 16 -3.00 -10.10 -7.14
C ALA A 16 -2.21 -11.25 -7.77
N ASP A 17 -1.03 -10.96 -8.31
CA ASP A 17 -0.14 -11.96 -8.92
C ASP A 17 0.41 -12.95 -7.88
N LEU A 18 0.67 -12.49 -6.65
CA LEU A 18 1.12 -13.36 -5.56
C LEU A 18 0.01 -14.29 -5.04
N GLN A 19 -1.25 -13.84 -5.04
CA GLN A 19 -2.39 -14.60 -4.53
C GLN A 19 -3.09 -15.43 -5.62
N ASN A 20 -2.69 -15.29 -6.89
CA ASN A 20 -3.45 -15.80 -8.05
C ASN A 20 -4.93 -15.40 -7.99
N ASP A 21 -5.21 -14.22 -7.43
CA ASP A 21 -6.56 -13.67 -7.32
C ASP A 21 -6.74 -12.65 -8.44
N HIS A 22 -7.70 -12.92 -9.33
CA HIS A 22 -8.00 -12.05 -10.47
C HIS A 22 -8.95 -10.91 -10.11
N ASP A 23 -9.28 -10.74 -8.83
CA ASP A 23 -10.05 -9.59 -8.38
C ASP A 23 -9.28 -8.29 -8.63
N ALA A 24 -9.83 -7.45 -9.52
CA ALA A 24 -9.29 -6.14 -9.84
C ALA A 24 -9.18 -5.22 -8.61
N GLU A 25 -9.94 -5.50 -7.54
CA GLU A 25 -9.84 -4.80 -6.26
C GLU A 25 -8.57 -5.14 -5.48
N ARG A 26 -7.77 -6.13 -5.89
CA ARG A 26 -6.49 -6.45 -5.25
C ARG A 26 -5.28 -6.04 -6.08
N SER A 27 -5.46 -5.84 -7.38
CA SER A 27 -4.39 -5.54 -8.34
C SER A 27 -3.70 -4.19 -8.11
N PHE A 28 -4.34 -3.27 -7.40
CA PHE A 28 -3.75 -1.96 -7.10
C PHE A 28 -2.76 -1.97 -5.92
N ARG A 29 -2.63 -3.08 -5.19
CA ARG A 29 -1.68 -3.19 -4.08
C ARG A 29 -0.37 -3.77 -4.58
N LYS A 30 0.71 -3.01 -4.45
CA LYS A 30 2.06 -3.41 -4.82
C LYS A 30 2.84 -3.76 -3.55
N PHE A 31 3.47 -4.91 -3.55
CA PHE A 31 4.33 -5.38 -2.48
C PHE A 31 5.79 -5.24 -2.90
N ARG A 32 6.61 -4.76 -1.97
CA ARG A 32 8.06 -4.69 -2.10
C ARG A 32 8.65 -5.77 -1.22
N LEU A 33 9.43 -6.66 -1.83
CA LEU A 33 10.05 -7.81 -1.19
C LEU A 33 11.56 -7.69 -1.30
N ILE A 34 12.29 -7.84 -0.19
CA ILE A 34 13.76 -7.76 -0.17
C ILE A 34 14.36 -9.16 -0.17
N ALA A 35 15.39 -9.40 -0.99
CA ALA A 35 16.15 -10.64 -1.00
C ALA A 35 17.04 -10.75 0.25
N GLU A 36 16.74 -11.69 1.14
CA GLU A 36 17.54 -11.95 2.34
C GLU A 36 18.55 -13.08 2.12
N ASP A 37 18.10 -14.16 1.50
CA ASP A 37 18.94 -15.34 1.31
C ASP A 37 18.74 -16.02 -0.04
N VAL A 38 19.78 -16.72 -0.51
CA VAL A 38 19.79 -17.41 -1.80
C VAL A 38 20.13 -18.87 -1.55
N GLN A 39 19.15 -19.75 -1.78
CA GLN A 39 19.28 -21.18 -1.59
C GLN A 39 19.19 -21.88 -2.94
N ASN A 40 20.31 -22.46 -3.39
CA ASN A 40 20.43 -23.10 -4.70
C ASN A 40 20.02 -22.14 -5.84
N ARG A 41 18.78 -22.27 -6.32
CA ARG A 41 18.19 -21.46 -7.40
C ARG A 41 17.00 -20.60 -6.93
N SER A 42 16.64 -20.68 -5.65
CA SER A 42 15.53 -19.93 -5.05
C SER A 42 16.07 -18.78 -4.20
N VAL A 43 15.39 -17.64 -4.26
CA VAL A 43 15.69 -16.49 -3.40
C VAL A 43 14.59 -16.38 -2.36
N LEU A 44 14.97 -16.41 -1.09
CA LEU A 44 14.06 -16.14 0.02
C LEU A 44 13.94 -14.62 0.16
N THR A 45 12.69 -14.16 0.18
CA THR A 45 12.38 -12.74 0.28
C THR A 45 11.55 -12.44 1.51
N ASN A 46 11.74 -11.26 2.06
CA ASN A 46 11.02 -10.75 3.22
C ASN A 46 10.26 -9.47 2.86
N PHE A 47 9.26 -9.11 3.67
CA PHE A 47 8.47 -7.91 3.46
C PHE A 47 9.31 -6.65 3.68
N HIS A 48 9.39 -5.80 2.66
CA HIS A 48 10.08 -4.51 2.72
C HIS A 48 9.10 -3.34 2.77
N GLY A 49 7.94 -3.47 2.12
CA GLY A 49 6.91 -2.44 2.16
C GLY A 49 5.73 -2.75 1.25
N MET A 50 4.70 -1.93 1.34
CA MET A 50 3.53 -1.97 0.48
C MET A 50 3.23 -0.55 -0.02
N ASP A 51 2.87 -0.43 -1.29
CA ASP A 51 2.41 0.82 -1.88
C ASP A 51 1.17 0.57 -2.74
N LEU A 52 0.42 1.63 -3.03
CA LEU A 52 -0.68 1.60 -3.98
C LEU A 52 -0.17 1.98 -5.37
N THR A 53 -0.83 1.48 -6.42
CA THR A 53 -0.55 1.93 -7.78
C THR A 53 -0.97 3.40 -7.94
N THR A 54 -0.25 4.14 -8.79
CA THR A 54 -0.46 5.59 -8.95
C THR A 54 -1.81 5.93 -9.60
N ASP A 55 -2.30 5.06 -10.47
CA ASP A 55 -3.64 5.14 -11.06
C ASP A 55 -4.72 5.00 -9.99
N LYS A 56 -4.57 4.05 -9.05
CA LYS A 56 -5.55 3.89 -7.97
C LYS A 56 -5.58 5.11 -7.06
N LEU A 57 -4.42 5.58 -6.61
CA LEU A 57 -4.31 6.81 -5.80
C LEU A 57 -5.00 7.99 -6.48
N ARG A 58 -4.70 8.22 -7.76
CA ARG A 58 -5.30 9.31 -8.55
C ARG A 58 -6.81 9.11 -8.77
N SER A 59 -7.29 7.88 -8.90
CA SER A 59 -8.72 7.59 -9.08
C SER A 59 -9.56 7.86 -7.83
N MET A 60 -8.96 7.75 -6.63
CA MET A 60 -9.62 8.00 -5.35
C MET A 60 -9.71 9.50 -5.05
N VAL A 61 -8.73 10.29 -5.49
CA VAL A 61 -8.73 11.74 -5.33
C VAL A 61 -9.71 12.39 -6.31
N LYS A 62 -10.89 12.75 -5.80
CA LYS A 62 -11.94 13.48 -6.52
C LYS A 62 -12.17 14.85 -5.89
N LYS A 63 -12.79 15.75 -6.65
CA LYS A 63 -13.22 17.06 -6.14
C LYS A 63 -14.47 16.89 -5.27
N TRP A 64 -14.73 17.90 -4.42
CA TRP A 64 -15.97 18.07 -3.64
C TRP A 64 -16.16 17.09 -2.47
N GLN A 65 -15.07 16.45 -2.07
CA GLN A 65 -14.92 15.63 -0.87
C GLN A 65 -13.70 16.13 -0.09
N THR A 66 -13.63 15.85 1.20
CA THR A 66 -12.43 16.09 2.02
C THR A 66 -11.52 14.88 1.93
N LEU A 67 -10.22 15.15 1.76
CA LEU A 67 -9.15 14.18 1.89
C LEU A 67 -8.62 14.22 3.32
N ILE A 68 -8.50 13.05 3.94
CA ILE A 68 -7.98 12.86 5.29
C ILE A 68 -6.72 11.99 5.18
N GLU A 69 -5.60 12.51 5.67
CA GLU A 69 -4.30 11.82 5.67
C GLU A 69 -3.85 11.65 7.12
N ALA A 70 -3.36 10.45 7.45
CA ALA A 70 -2.75 10.16 8.74
C ALA A 70 -1.51 9.29 8.54
N ASN A 71 -0.52 9.45 9.40
CA ASN A 71 0.65 8.58 9.43
C ASN A 71 1.00 8.21 10.87
N VAL A 72 1.47 6.98 11.06
CA VAL A 72 1.88 6.45 12.37
C VAL A 72 3.11 5.58 12.18
N ASP A 73 4.08 5.76 13.07
CA ASP A 73 5.24 4.88 13.20
C ASP A 73 4.92 3.78 14.21
N VAL A 74 4.98 2.53 13.78
CA VAL A 74 4.63 1.35 14.59
C VAL A 74 5.83 0.42 14.69
N LYS A 75 6.08 -0.08 15.90
CA LYS A 75 7.00 -1.18 16.15
C LYS A 75 6.24 -2.49 16.22
N THR A 76 6.57 -3.42 15.34
CA THR A 76 5.96 -4.76 15.33
C THR A 76 6.61 -5.67 16.37
N THR A 77 5.96 -6.77 16.72
CA THR A 77 6.43 -7.72 17.76
C THR A 77 7.70 -8.47 17.38
N ASP A 78 7.94 -8.63 16.09
CA ASP A 78 9.14 -9.20 15.48
C ASP A 78 10.27 -8.18 15.31
N GLY A 79 10.07 -6.92 15.73
CA GLY A 79 11.13 -5.92 15.86
C GLY A 79 11.30 -4.95 14.70
N TYR A 80 10.45 -5.01 13.66
CA TYR A 80 10.46 -4.04 12.57
C TYR A 80 9.85 -2.70 13.02
N LEU A 81 10.41 -1.61 12.49
CA LEU A 81 9.84 -0.27 12.57
C LEU A 81 9.24 0.07 11.21
N LEU A 82 7.92 0.23 11.17
CA LEU A 82 7.17 0.49 9.95
C LEU A 82 6.46 1.84 10.07
N ARG A 83 6.48 2.63 8.99
CA ARG A 83 5.65 3.82 8.86
C ARG A 83 4.42 3.49 8.03
N ILE A 84 3.25 3.61 8.65
CA ILE A 84 1.97 3.34 8.00
C ILE A 84 1.34 4.67 7.60
N PHE A 85 0.90 4.75 6.35
CA PHE A 85 0.13 5.88 5.83
C PHE A 85 -1.31 5.43 5.61
N CYS A 86 -2.25 6.22 6.15
CA CYS A 86 -3.68 6.03 5.99
C CYS A 86 -4.23 7.20 5.18
N ILE A 87 -4.99 6.88 4.14
CA ILE A 87 -5.73 7.86 3.33
C ILE A 87 -7.22 7.55 3.42
N GLY A 88 -8.02 8.59 3.66
CA GLY A 88 -9.46 8.53 3.78
C GLY A 88 -10.12 9.63 2.96
N PHE A 89 -11.32 9.34 2.45
CA PHE A 89 -12.13 10.32 1.74
C PHE A 89 -13.52 10.35 2.35
N THR A 90 -14.12 11.54 2.44
CA THR A 90 -15.50 11.66 2.88
C THR A 90 -16.45 11.12 1.82
N HIS A 91 -17.51 10.43 2.26
CA HIS A 91 -18.55 9.93 1.38
C HIS A 91 -19.80 10.78 1.48
N LYS A 92 -20.35 11.18 0.33
CA LYS A 92 -21.59 11.96 0.28
C LYS A 92 -22.78 11.07 0.64
N ASP A 93 -23.59 11.51 1.59
CA ASP A 93 -24.87 10.86 1.90
C ASP A 93 -25.84 10.95 0.70
N GLN A 94 -26.56 9.86 0.42
CA GLN A 94 -27.48 9.74 -0.72
C GLN A 94 -28.63 10.75 -0.61
N MET A 95 -29.09 11.05 0.60
CA MET A 95 -30.17 12.00 0.84
C MET A 95 -29.69 13.47 0.83
N SER A 96 -28.38 13.71 0.78
CA SER A 96 -27.82 15.06 0.81
C SER A 96 -28.05 15.80 -0.50
N THR A 97 -28.76 16.93 -0.42
CA THR A 97 -28.99 17.85 -1.55
C THR A 97 -27.74 18.66 -1.92
N ARG A 98 -26.76 18.75 -1.01
CA ARG A 98 -25.51 19.50 -1.24
C ARG A 98 -24.63 18.77 -2.26
N LYS A 99 -23.98 19.55 -3.12
CA LYS A 99 -23.03 19.02 -4.11
C LYS A 99 -21.70 18.60 -3.47
N THR A 100 -21.33 19.22 -2.35
CA THR A 100 -20.07 18.98 -1.65
C THR A 100 -20.28 18.19 -0.35
N CYS A 101 -19.26 17.42 0.03
CA CYS A 101 -19.20 16.63 1.26
C CYS A 101 -17.89 16.96 1.98
N TYR A 102 -17.77 18.18 2.51
CA TYR A 102 -16.60 18.57 3.28
C TYR A 102 -16.77 18.21 4.76
N ALA A 103 -15.79 17.55 5.36
CA ALA A 103 -15.72 17.32 6.80
C ALA A 103 -15.35 18.61 7.54
N GLN A 104 -15.83 18.75 8.77
CA GLN A 104 -15.36 19.80 9.67
C GLN A 104 -13.97 19.43 10.21
N HIS A 105 -13.11 20.42 10.44
CA HIS A 105 -11.75 20.18 10.94
C HIS A 105 -11.71 19.54 12.35
N SER A 106 -12.80 19.64 13.11
CA SER A 106 -12.92 19.03 14.45
C SER A 106 -13.40 17.57 14.44
N GLN A 107 -13.73 17.02 13.27
CA GLN A 107 -14.08 15.60 13.08
C GLN A 107 -12.83 14.81 12.70
#